data_AF-A0A952S221-F1
#
_entry.id   AF-A0A952S221-F1
#
_cell.length_a   1.000
_cell.length_b   1.000
_cell.length_c   1.000
_cell.angle_alpha   90.00
_cell.angle_beta   90.00
_cell.angle_gamma   90.00
#
_symmetry.space_group_name_H-M   'P 1'
#
loop_
_entity.id
_entity.type
_entity.pdbx_description
1 polymer ?
#
loop_
_entity_poly.entity_id
_entity_poly.type
_entity_poly.pdbx_seq_one_letter_code
_entity_poly.pdbx_strand_id
1 'polypeptide(L)'
;MAATKRAMDPTVIELFTKATASTSWGTIDDLYNAVTKDGDLVELLLKGDVSQRVIKQEIRKLIKKVKNPDNNHAAFASVSSTDDEGNKVTLYKQETLFDTADYEQVVEFHNHRVVHHATEATYFRRRCHQKFSVQPKLAFDERSILFD
;
A
#
# COMPACT_ATOMS: atom_id res chain seq x y z
N MET A 1 -4.81 23.22 4.56
CA MET A 1 -4.53 22.62 5.89
C MET A 1 -3.76 21.33 5.66
N ALA A 2 -2.50 21.27 6.11
CA ALA A 2 -1.69 20.06 6.00
C ALA A 2 -2.27 19.01 6.96
N ALA A 3 -2.62 17.83 6.45
CA ALA A 3 -2.97 16.70 7.30
C ALA A 3 -1.74 16.34 8.12
N THR A 4 -1.73 16.72 9.40
CA THR A 4 -0.71 16.29 10.35
C THR A 4 -0.74 14.76 10.36
N LYS A 5 0.26 14.12 9.75
CA LYS A 5 0.47 12.68 9.89
C LYS A 5 0.61 12.40 11.38
N ARG A 6 -0.46 11.95 12.04
CA ARG A 6 -0.35 11.41 13.40
C ARG A 6 0.70 10.30 13.33
N ALA A 7 1.86 10.55 13.93
CA ALA A 7 2.81 9.50 14.21
C ALA A 7 2.07 8.45 15.03
N MET A 8 2.15 7.19 14.61
CA MET A 8 1.52 6.11 15.35
C MET A 8 2.37 5.82 16.57
N ASP A 9 1.72 5.55 17.69
CA ASP A 9 2.38 5.29 18.95
C ASP A 9 3.37 4.10 18.82
N PRO A 10 4.65 4.27 19.18
CA PRO A 10 5.65 3.19 19.18
C PRO A 10 5.16 1.91 19.87
N THR A 11 4.35 2.05 20.93
CA THR A 11 3.79 0.92 21.68
C THR A 11 2.84 0.07 20.83
N VAL A 12 2.11 0.68 19.88
CA VAL A 12 1.20 -0.04 18.98
C VAL A 12 1.99 -0.90 17.98
N ILE A 13 3.15 -0.42 17.51
CA ILE A 13 4.01 -1.19 16.59
C ILE A 13 4.65 -2.37 17.33
N GLU A 14 5.10 -2.17 18.55
CA GLU A 14 5.68 -3.22 19.38
C GLU A 14 4.67 -4.33 19.68
N LEU A 15 3.47 -3.95 20.14
CA LEU A 15 2.39 -4.91 20.41
C LEU A 15 1.94 -5.64 19.14
N PHE A 16 1.84 -4.93 18.01
CA PHE A 16 1.50 -5.57 16.74
C PHE A 16 2.55 -6.59 16.32
N THR A 17 3.83 -6.24 16.45
CA THR A 17 4.96 -7.14 16.12
C THR A 17 4.96 -8.38 17.01
N LYS A 18 4.64 -8.21 18.30
CA LYS A 18 4.50 -9.32 19.26
C LYS A 18 3.32 -10.24 18.90
N ALA A 19 2.14 -9.68 18.67
CA ALA A 19 0.92 -10.42 18.36
C ALA A 19 1.05 -11.22 17.05
N THR A 20 1.81 -10.70 16.09
CA THR A 20 1.95 -11.28 14.74
C THR A 20 3.28 -12.02 14.52
N ALA A 21 4.09 -12.21 15.56
CA ALA A 21 5.43 -12.81 15.47
C ALA A 21 5.42 -14.22 14.86
N SER A 22 4.37 -15.01 15.10
CA SER A 22 4.19 -16.35 14.55
C SER A 22 3.52 -16.38 13.17
N THR A 23 3.08 -15.23 12.67
CA THR A 23 2.17 -15.09 11.51
C THR A 23 2.79 -14.21 10.42
N SER A 24 4.12 -14.10 10.40
CA SER A 24 4.88 -13.20 9.50
C SER A 24 4.58 -13.37 8.01
N TRP A 25 4.05 -14.53 7.62
CA TRP A 25 3.65 -14.88 6.24
C TRP A 25 2.17 -15.27 6.08
N GLY A 26 1.34 -14.97 7.08
CA GLY A 26 -0.09 -15.27 7.03
C GLY A 26 -0.88 -14.23 6.24
N THR A 27 -2.03 -14.62 5.71
CA THR A 27 -2.98 -13.72 5.05
C THR A 27 -3.43 -12.58 5.97
N ILE A 28 -4.08 -11.55 5.43
CA ILE A 28 -4.68 -10.49 6.26
C ILE A 28 -5.69 -11.04 7.28
N ASP A 29 -6.33 -12.17 6.97
CA ASP A 29 -7.20 -12.90 7.88
C ASP A 29 -6.43 -13.57 9.02
N ASP A 30 -5.28 -14.17 8.73
CA ASP A 30 -4.42 -14.78 9.75
C ASP A 30 -3.87 -13.71 10.70
N LEU A 31 -3.44 -12.57 10.15
CA LEU A 31 -2.98 -11.41 10.94
C LEU A 31 -4.12 -10.80 11.75
N TYR A 32 -5.33 -10.72 11.19
CA TYR A 32 -6.52 -10.30 11.93
C TYR A 32 -6.78 -11.22 13.11
N ASN A 33 -6.80 -12.54 12.89
CA ASN A 33 -7.03 -13.52 13.94
C ASN A 33 -5.95 -13.43 15.04
N ALA A 34 -4.67 -13.32 14.65
CA ALA A 34 -3.56 -13.15 15.58
C ALA A 34 -3.69 -11.88 16.44
N VAL A 35 -4.06 -10.76 15.83
CA VAL A 35 -4.31 -9.48 16.51
C VAL A 35 -5.52 -9.58 17.43
N THR A 36 -6.64 -10.16 16.99
CA THR A 36 -7.86 -10.24 17.80
C THR A 36 -7.77 -11.21 18.97
N LYS A 37 -6.81 -12.14 18.91
CA LYS A 37 -6.50 -13.05 20.01
C LYS A 37 -5.73 -12.34 21.14
N ASP A 38 -5.05 -11.24 20.83
CA ASP A 38 -4.30 -10.42 21.77
C ASP A 38 -5.10 -9.14 22.10
N GLY A 39 -5.95 -9.23 23.12
CA GLY A 39 -6.99 -8.23 23.42
C GLY A 39 -6.47 -6.80 23.64
N ASP A 40 -5.23 -6.64 24.09
CA ASP A 40 -4.61 -5.34 24.37
C ASP A 40 -4.43 -4.49 23.10
N LEU A 41 -4.11 -5.12 21.96
CA LEU A 41 -3.94 -4.41 20.70
C LEU A 41 -5.28 -4.00 20.09
N VAL A 42 -6.30 -4.84 20.26
CA VAL A 42 -7.68 -4.55 19.85
C VAL A 42 -8.21 -3.33 20.59
N GLU A 43 -8.00 -3.25 21.90
CA GLU A 43 -8.45 -2.11 22.70
C GLU A 43 -7.70 -0.80 22.33
N LEU A 44 -6.41 -0.89 22.01
CA LEU A 44 -5.60 0.26 21.56
C LEU A 44 -5.94 0.71 20.13
N LEU A 45 -6.28 -0.21 19.22
CA LEU A 45 -6.66 0.09 17.84
C LEU A 45 -8.12 0.53 17.71
N LEU A 46 -9.00 0.00 18.56
CA LEU A 46 -10.43 0.18 18.51
C LEU A 46 -10.89 0.95 19.74
N LYS A 47 -10.89 2.28 19.62
CA LYS A 47 -11.66 3.13 20.54
C LYS A 47 -13.16 2.94 20.29
N GLY A 48 -13.70 1.76 20.61
CA GLY A 48 -15.11 1.38 20.44
C GLY A 48 -15.34 0.12 19.63
N ASP A 49 -16.62 -0.14 19.33
CA ASP A 49 -17.06 -1.31 18.58
C ASP A 49 -16.82 -1.10 17.08
N VAL A 50 -15.72 -1.66 16.57
CA VAL A 50 -15.21 -1.37 15.24
C VAL A 50 -15.28 -2.64 14.37
N SER A 51 -15.89 -2.52 13.20
CA SER A 51 -16.06 -3.64 12.28
C SER A 51 -14.74 -4.32 11.90
N GLN A 52 -14.76 -5.63 11.66
CA GLN A 52 -13.63 -6.42 11.14
C GLN A 52 -12.92 -5.75 9.96
N ARG A 53 -13.69 -5.12 9.05
CA ARG A 53 -13.14 -4.39 7.89
C ARG A 53 -12.17 -3.28 8.32
N VAL A 54 -12.53 -2.50 9.33
CA VAL A 54 -11.71 -1.39 9.80
C VAL A 54 -10.46 -1.90 10.54
N ILE A 55 -10.58 -2.97 11.31
CA ILE A 55 -9.42 -3.62 11.95
C ILE A 55 -8.40 -4.07 10.90
N LYS A 56 -8.87 -4.78 9.87
CA LYS A 56 -8.01 -5.19 8.75
C LYS A 56 -7.38 -4.01 8.02
N GLN A 57 -8.06 -2.86 7.93
CA GLN A 57 -7.47 -1.64 7.35
C GLN A 57 -6.35 -1.06 8.23
N GLU A 58 -6.50 -1.06 9.56
CA GLU A 58 -5.44 -0.62 10.46
C GLU A 58 -4.25 -1.58 10.45
N ILE A 59 -4.50 -2.90 10.42
CA ILE A 59 -3.45 -3.92 10.23
C ILE A 59 -2.66 -3.66 8.94
N ARG A 60 -3.33 -3.33 7.83
CA ARG A 60 -2.63 -2.94 6.58
C ARG A 60 -1.72 -1.73 6.74
N LYS A 61 -2.12 -0.73 7.54
CA LYS A 61 -1.28 0.44 7.83
C LYS A 61 -0.09 0.08 8.71
N LEU A 62 -0.29 -0.84 9.67
CA LEU A 62 0.74 -1.37 10.56
C LEU A 62 1.80 -2.16 9.79
N ILE A 63 1.39 -3.07 8.91
CA ILE A 63 2.28 -3.86 8.05
C ILE A 63 3.25 -2.98 7.27
N LYS A 64 2.76 -1.87 6.70
CA LYS A 64 3.59 -0.92 5.93
C LYS A 64 4.59 -0.13 6.79
N LYS A 65 4.37 -0.08 8.11
CA LYS A 65 5.16 0.71 9.07
C LYS A 65 6.11 -0.15 9.89
N VAL A 66 5.81 -1.43 10.12
CA VAL A 66 6.70 -2.35 10.82
C VAL A 66 7.87 -2.66 9.91
N LYS A 67 9.07 -2.35 10.37
CA LYS A 67 10.30 -2.52 9.60
C LYS A 67 11.19 -3.57 10.25
N ASN A 68 11.87 -4.35 9.42
CA ASN A 68 12.89 -5.27 9.89
C ASN A 68 14.12 -4.52 10.44
N PRO A 69 14.74 -5.03 11.53
CA PRO A 69 15.89 -4.38 12.18
C PRO A 69 17.06 -4.16 11.23
N ASP A 70 17.29 -5.12 10.33
CA ASP A 70 18.53 -5.20 9.55
C ASP A 70 18.56 -4.31 8.30
N ASN A 71 17.43 -3.76 7.85
CA ASN A 71 17.43 -3.04 6.56
C ASN A 71 16.30 -2.04 6.34
N ASN A 72 15.55 -1.63 7.39
CA ASN A 72 14.52 -0.59 7.27
C ASN A 72 13.39 -0.93 6.24
N HIS A 73 13.28 -2.20 5.84
CA HIS A 73 12.27 -2.75 4.92
C HIS A 73 11.05 -3.28 5.68
N ALA A 74 9.87 -3.29 5.05
CA ALA A 74 8.63 -3.74 5.70
C ALA A 74 8.71 -5.23 6.09
N ALA A 75 8.55 -5.53 7.37
CA ALA A 75 8.84 -6.85 7.94
C ALA A 75 7.97 -7.98 7.37
N PHE A 76 6.73 -7.68 7.01
CA PHE A 76 5.79 -8.68 6.46
C PHE A 76 5.87 -8.80 4.94
N ALA A 77 6.48 -7.85 4.23
CA ALA A 77 6.44 -7.80 2.77
C ALA A 77 7.77 -8.14 2.10
N SER A 78 8.77 -8.56 2.89
CA SER A 78 10.14 -8.75 2.44
C SER A 78 10.55 -10.23 2.47
N VAL A 79 10.80 -10.83 1.30
CA VAL A 79 11.35 -12.19 1.15
C VAL A 79 12.86 -12.10 0.99
N SER A 80 13.62 -12.82 1.81
CA SER A 80 15.04 -13.02 1.53
C SER A 80 15.20 -14.05 0.40
N SER A 81 15.86 -13.64 -0.68
CA SER A 81 16.25 -14.48 -1.82
C SER A 81 17.76 -14.42 -1.98
N THR A 82 18.31 -15.25 -2.86
CA THR A 82 19.70 -15.18 -3.30
C THR A 82 19.71 -14.66 -4.74
N ASP A 83 20.59 -13.71 -5.06
CA ASP A 83 20.82 -13.27 -6.44
C ASP A 83 21.77 -14.23 -7.20
N ASP A 84 21.99 -13.97 -8.48
CA ASP A 84 22.82 -14.80 -9.36
C ASP A 84 24.31 -14.82 -8.95
N GLU A 85 24.73 -13.90 -8.06
CA GLU A 85 26.09 -13.78 -7.53
C GLU A 85 26.25 -14.44 -6.15
N GLY A 86 25.17 -15.02 -5.60
CA GLY A 86 25.17 -15.69 -4.30
C GLY A 86 24.92 -14.76 -3.11
N ASN A 87 24.62 -13.48 -3.33
CA ASN A 87 24.34 -12.54 -2.26
C ASN A 87 22.88 -12.70 -1.78
N LYS A 88 22.67 -12.55 -0.46
CA LYS A 88 21.30 -12.44 0.07
C LYS A 88 20.70 -11.09 -0.32
N VAL A 89 19.65 -11.12 -1.13
CA VAL A 89 18.86 -9.96 -1.52
C VAL A 89 17.49 -10.02 -0.87
N THR A 90 16.93 -8.87 -0.53
CA THR A 90 15.60 -8.78 0.08
C THR A 90 14.62 -8.26 -0.97
N LEU A 91 13.69 -9.10 -1.40
CA LEU A 91 12.67 -8.79 -2.40
C LEU A 91 11.38 -8.33 -1.73
N TYR A 92 10.81 -7.23 -2.19
CA TYR A 92 9.48 -6.80 -1.78
C TYR A 92 8.44 -7.51 -2.66
N LYS A 93 7.84 -8.60 -2.18
CA LYS A 93 6.75 -9.27 -2.92
C LYS A 93 6.11 -10.35 -2.07
N GLN A 94 4.85 -10.15 -1.69
CA GLN A 94 3.95 -11.26 -1.40
C GLN A 94 2.51 -10.89 -1.75
N GLU A 95 2.11 -11.23 -2.97
CA GLU A 95 0.70 -11.31 -3.39
C GLU A 95 -0.12 -12.23 -2.46
N THR A 96 0.53 -13.16 -1.75
CA THR A 96 -0.07 -14.02 -0.73
C THR A 96 -0.65 -13.26 0.47
N LEU A 97 -0.27 -11.99 0.67
CA LEU A 97 -0.85 -11.12 1.70
C LEU A 97 -2.05 -10.31 1.19
N PHE A 98 -2.30 -10.31 -0.12
CA PHE A 98 -3.36 -9.51 -0.72
C PHE A 98 -4.67 -10.27 -0.66
N ASP A 99 -5.72 -9.59 -0.20
CA ASP A 99 -7.09 -10.00 -0.49
C ASP A 99 -7.63 -9.26 -1.72
N THR A 100 -8.87 -9.55 -2.10
CA THR A 100 -9.52 -8.90 -3.26
C THR A 100 -9.52 -7.36 -3.15
N ALA A 101 -9.69 -6.82 -1.94
CA ALA A 101 -9.69 -5.37 -1.72
C ALA A 101 -8.30 -4.75 -1.91
N ASP A 102 -7.22 -5.52 -1.71
CA ASP A 102 -5.86 -5.07 -2.00
C ASP A 102 -5.60 -5.02 -3.51
N TYR A 103 -6.08 -6.01 -4.26
CA TYR A 103 -6.01 -5.98 -5.73
C TYR A 103 -6.85 -4.84 -6.31
N GLU A 104 -8.05 -4.60 -5.79
CA GLU A 104 -8.90 -3.46 -6.18
C GLU A 104 -8.16 -2.12 -6.00
N GLN A 105 -7.49 -1.91 -4.87
CA GLN A 105 -6.71 -0.69 -4.63
C GLN A 105 -5.51 -0.54 -5.58
N VAL A 106 -4.83 -1.63 -5.92
CA VAL A 106 -3.72 -1.61 -6.88
C VAL A 106 -4.24 -1.23 -8.27
N VAL A 107 -5.34 -1.84 -8.70
CA VAL A 107 -6.00 -1.51 -9.96
C VAL A 107 -6.44 -0.04 -9.97
N GLU A 108 -7.10 0.43 -8.91
CA GLU A 108 -7.54 1.82 -8.77
C GLU A 108 -6.37 2.80 -8.81
N PHE A 109 -5.28 2.53 -8.09
CA PHE A 109 -4.07 3.35 -8.11
C PHE A 109 -3.50 3.51 -9.52
N HIS A 110 -3.37 2.39 -10.25
CA HIS A 110 -2.87 2.42 -11.61
C HIS A 110 -3.84 3.14 -12.56
N ASN A 111 -5.14 2.95 -12.38
CA ASN A 111 -6.15 3.67 -13.15
C ASN A 111 -6.06 5.19 -12.92
N HIS A 112 -5.98 5.64 -11.66
CA HIS A 112 -5.77 7.05 -11.33
C HIS A 112 -4.48 7.61 -11.93
N ARG A 113 -3.40 6.82 -11.98
CA ARG A 113 -2.13 7.24 -12.62
C ARG A 113 -2.27 7.40 -14.13
N VAL A 114 -2.97 6.48 -14.79
CA VAL A 114 -3.26 6.57 -16.23
C VAL A 114 -4.05 7.84 -16.52
N VAL A 115 -5.13 8.09 -15.79
CA VAL A 115 -5.97 9.29 -15.94
C VAL A 115 -5.16 10.57 -15.71
N HIS A 116 -4.33 10.60 -14.66
CA HIS A 116 -3.48 11.75 -14.36
C HIS A 116 -2.51 12.08 -15.51
N HIS A 117 -1.73 11.10 -15.97
CA HIS A 117 -0.74 11.33 -17.02
C HIS A 117 -1.39 11.63 -18.38
N ALA A 118 -2.54 11.03 -18.67
CA ALA A 118 -3.31 11.39 -19.85
C ALA A 118 -3.81 12.86 -19.81
N THR A 119 -4.26 13.31 -18.65
CA THR A 119 -4.66 14.70 -18.42
C THR A 119 -3.48 15.65 -18.62
N GLU A 120 -2.30 15.32 -18.08
CA GLU A 120 -1.08 16.09 -18.27
C GLU A 120 -0.64 16.14 -19.73
N ALA A 121 -0.64 15.01 -20.45
CA ALA A 121 -0.28 14.96 -21.86
C ALA A 121 -1.21 15.84 -22.72
N THR A 122 -2.52 15.81 -22.44
CA THR A 122 -3.51 16.68 -23.08
C THR A 122 -3.26 18.15 -22.77
N TYR A 123 -2.94 18.48 -21.50
CA TYR A 123 -2.57 19.82 -21.10
C TYR A 123 -1.33 20.33 -21.86
N PHE A 124 -0.26 19.55 -21.92
CA PHE A 124 0.96 19.93 -22.64
C PHE A 124 0.75 20.04 -24.15
N ARG A 125 -0.08 19.18 -24.76
CA ARG A 125 -0.48 19.30 -26.16
C ARG A 125 -1.16 20.64 -26.45
N ARG A 126 -2.14 21.03 -25.62
CA ARG A 126 -2.82 22.35 -25.75
C ARG A 126 -1.83 23.50 -25.61
N ARG A 127 -0.93 23.42 -24.64
CA ARG A 127 0.09 24.46 -24.41
C ARG A 127 1.07 24.56 -25.59
N CYS A 128 1.44 23.43 -26.19
CA CYS A 128 2.26 23.40 -27.41
C CYS A 128 1.56 24.11 -28.56
N HIS A 129 0.26 23.85 -28.75
CA HIS A 129 -0.53 24.53 -29.77
C HIS A 129 -0.63 26.04 -29.52
N GLN A 130 -0.91 26.46 -28.30
CA GLN A 130 -0.98 27.89 -27.96
C GLN A 130 0.34 28.63 -28.20
N LYS A 131 1.48 27.97 -27.92
CA LYS A 131 2.80 28.62 -28.00
C LYS A 131 3.44 28.54 -29.38
N PHE A 132 3.20 27.45 -30.10
CA PHE A 132 3.92 27.13 -31.34
C PHE A 132 3.00 26.82 -32.52
N SER A 133 1.68 26.84 -32.33
CA SER A 133 0.67 26.44 -33.34
C SER A 133 0.82 24.99 -33.83
N VAL A 134 1.54 24.14 -33.09
CA VAL A 134 1.72 22.71 -33.39
C VAL A 134 0.85 21.86 -32.46
N GLN A 135 0.19 20.83 -33.01
CA GLN A 135 -0.51 19.81 -32.21
C GLN A 135 0.16 18.44 -32.35
N PRO A 136 1.00 18.05 -31.38
CA PRO A 136 1.53 16.69 -31.31
C PRO A 136 0.38 15.67 -31.18
N LYS A 137 0.51 14.54 -31.87
CA LYS A 137 -0.42 13.42 -31.76
C LYS A 137 -0.27 12.77 -30.37
N LEU A 138 -1.39 12.48 -29.70
CA LEU A 138 -1.38 11.67 -28.48
C LEU A 138 -1.27 10.19 -28.86
N ALA A 139 -0.58 9.41 -28.02
CA ALA A 139 -0.45 7.96 -28.19
C ALA A 139 -1.73 7.19 -27.82
N PHE A 140 -2.76 7.89 -27.36
CA PHE A 140 -4.03 7.34 -26.88
C PHE A 140 -5.20 8.15 -27.44
N ASP A 141 -6.40 7.54 -27.44
CA ASP A 141 -7.65 8.26 -27.71
C ASP A 141 -8.10 8.98 -26.43
N GLU A 142 -8.47 10.26 -26.54
CA GLU A 142 -8.96 11.03 -25.39
C GLU A 142 -10.29 10.49 -24.87
N ARG A 143 -11.07 9.81 -25.71
CA ARG A 143 -12.34 9.19 -25.33
C ARG A 143 -12.16 7.92 -24.51
N SER A 144 -11.00 7.27 -24.59
CA SER A 144 -10.74 6.00 -23.89
C SER A 144 -10.24 6.15 -22.46
N ILE A 145 -10.19 7.37 -21.92
CA ILE A 145 -9.68 7.66 -20.56
C ILE A 145 -10.80 8.03 -19.59
N LEU A 146 -12.02 8.23 -20.11
CA LEU A 146 -13.22 8.35 -19.30
C LEU A 146 -13.73 6.94 -19.04
N PHE A 147 -13.26 6.33 -17.96
CA PHE A 147 -13.94 5.18 -17.37
C PHE A 147 -14.99 5.75 -16.40
N ASP A 148 -16.25 5.34 -16.60
CA ASP A 148 -17.41 5.70 -15.75
C ASP A 148 -17.18 5.38 -14.26
#